data_AF-J9H2E3-F1
#
_entry.id   AF-J9H2E3-F1
#
_cell.length_a   1.000
_cell.length_b   1.000
_cell.length_c   1.000
_cell.angle_alpha   90.00
_cell.angle_beta   90.00
_cell.angle_gamma   90.00
#
_symmetry.space_group_name_H-M   'P 1'
#
loop_
_entity.id
_entity.type
_entity.pdbx_description
1 polymer ?
#
loop_
_entity_poly.entity_id
_entity_poly.type
_entity_poly.pdbx_seq_one_letter_code
_entity_poly.pdbx_strand_id
1 'polypeptide(L)' 'PHVSFPKRSLAERLRSEICELCGRHDKLIMHHVRTLKSINDKTEWGKIMLGSNRKTIAVCESCYTKIKEKDHEK' A
#
# COMPACT_ATOMS: atom_id res chain seq x y z
N PRO A 1 3.37 24.18 -22.19
CA PRO A 1 2.46 23.55 -21.20
C PRO A 1 2.98 22.18 -20.76
N HIS A 2 3.77 22.16 -19.69
CA HIS A 2 4.26 20.93 -19.07
C HIS A 2 3.11 20.37 -18.21
N VAL A 3 2.29 19.50 -18.80
CA VAL A 3 1.19 18.82 -18.09
C VAL A 3 1.78 17.85 -17.06
N SER A 4 2.01 18.35 -15.86
CA SER A 4 2.29 17.52 -14.69
C SER A 4 1.00 16.79 -14.35
N PHE A 5 0.81 15.59 -14.90
CA PHE A 5 -0.25 14.69 -14.46
C PHE A 5 -0.03 14.44 -12.96
N PRO A 6 -0.95 14.88 -12.07
CA PRO A 6 -0.79 14.60 -10.66
C PRO A 6 -0.77 13.09 -10.49
N LYS A 7 0.26 12.57 -9.81
CA LYS A 7 0.30 11.16 -9.40
C LYS A 7 -1.04 10.87 -8.73
N ARG A 8 -1.84 9.93 -9.26
CA ARG A 8 -3.21 9.60 -8.77
C ARG A 8 -3.32 9.91 -7.29
N SER A 9 -4.09 10.95 -6.99
CA SER A 9 -4.19 11.51 -5.64
C SER A 9 -4.61 10.40 -4.68
N LEU A 10 -4.22 10.52 -3.40
CA LEU A 10 -4.60 9.58 -2.36
C LEU A 10 -6.09 9.23 -2.43
N ALA A 11 -6.92 10.27 -2.64
CA ALA A 11 -8.36 10.18 -2.80
C ALA A 11 -8.82 9.38 -4.04
N GLU A 12 -8.10 9.39 -5.16
CA GLU A 12 -8.43 8.54 -6.32
C GLU A 12 -8.17 7.06 -6.05
N ARG A 13 -7.11 6.74 -5.30
CA ARG A 13 -6.81 5.36 -4.92
C ARG A 13 -7.83 4.81 -3.93
N LEU A 14 -8.19 5.60 -2.91
CA LEU A 14 -9.24 5.21 -1.97
C LEU A 14 -10.61 5.09 -2.66
N ARG A 15 -10.92 5.99 -3.61
CA ARG A 15 -12.15 5.88 -4.45
C ARG A 15 -12.20 4.62 -5.30
N SER A 16 -11.05 4.02 -5.59
CA SER A 16 -11.01 2.77 -6.33
C SER A 16 -11.43 1.59 -5.46
N GLU A 17 -11.44 1.73 -4.12
CA GLU A 17 -11.83 0.73 -3.10
C GLU A 17 -11.26 -0.70 -3.32
N ILE A 18 -10.25 -0.83 -4.18
CA ILE A 18 -9.55 -2.06 -4.53
C ILE A 18 -8.30 -2.19 -3.67
N CYS A 19 -8.17 -3.34 -3.03
CA CYS A 19 -7.00 -3.77 -2.29
C CYS A 19 -5.79 -3.84 -3.22
N GLU A 20 -4.76 -3.01 -3.00
CA GLU A 20 -3.56 -3.02 -3.86
C GLU A 20 -2.74 -4.31 -3.68
N LEU A 21 -2.99 -5.07 -2.60
CA LEU A 21 -2.34 -6.37 -2.36
C LEU A 21 -3.04 -7.53 -3.06
N CYS A 22 -4.37 -7.53 -3.00
CA CYS A 22 -5.20 -8.71 -3.26
C CYS A 22 -6.26 -8.49 -4.33
N GLY A 23 -6.42 -7.25 -4.82
CA GLY A 23 -7.36 -6.88 -5.86
C GLY A 23 -8.84 -6.87 -5.43
N ARG A 24 -9.17 -7.18 -4.18
CA ARG A 24 -10.56 -7.24 -3.71
C ARG A 24 -11.14 -5.86 -3.44
N HIS A 25 -12.41 -5.66 -3.80
CA HIS A 25 -13.17 -4.44 -3.55
C HIS A 25 -13.77 -4.49 -2.14
N ASP A 26 -13.16 -3.80 -1.19
CA ASP A 26 -13.51 -3.87 0.23
C ASP A 26 -13.07 -2.61 0.95
N LYS A 27 -13.47 -2.47 2.22
CA LYS A 27 -13.00 -1.39 3.10
C LYS A 27 -11.48 -1.38 3.18
N LEU A 28 -10.86 -0.37 2.58
CA LEU A 28 -9.42 -0.20 2.56
C LEU A 28 -8.93 0.55 3.80
N ILE A 29 -7.94 -0.04 4.45
CA ILE A 29 -7.13 0.58 5.49
C ILE A 29 -5.85 1.10 4.84
N MET A 30 -5.50 2.35 5.17
CA MET A 30 -4.26 2.95 4.73
C MET A 30 -3.14 2.58 5.72
N HIS A 31 -2.24 1.71 5.28
CA HIS A 31 -1.04 1.41 6.03
C HIS A 31 0.10 2.33 5.57
N HIS A 32 0.66 3.10 6.49
CA HIS A 32 1.79 4.00 6.26
C HIS A 32 3.01 3.51 7.03
N VAL A 33 4.15 3.39 6.35
CA VAL A 33 5.42 3.00 6.97
C VAL A 33 6.35 4.20 7.17
N ARG A 34 7.27 4.07 8.13
CA ARG A 34 8.24 5.12 8.46
C ARG A 34 9.23 5.37 7.33
N THR A 35 9.80 4.30 6.76
CA THR A 35 10.77 4.38 5.67
C THR A 35 10.58 3.22 4.69
N LEU A 36 10.75 3.50 3.39
CA LEU A 36 10.73 2.44 2.36
C LEU A 36 11.83 1.39 2.59
N LYS A 37 12.97 1.84 3.12
CA LYS A 37 14.14 1.00 3.40
C LYS A 37 13.92 0.01 4.55
N SER A 38 12.93 0.25 5.42
CA SER A 38 12.53 -0.67 6.48
C SER A 38 11.58 -1.76 5.97
N ILE A 39 11.11 -1.64 4.73
CA ILE A 39 10.21 -2.62 4.15
C ILE A 39 11.01 -3.78 3.57
N ASN A 40 10.57 -4.99 3.84
CA ASN A 40 11.18 -6.20 3.29
C ASN A 40 10.63 -6.47 1.89
N ASP A 41 11.49 -6.64 0.89
CA ASP A 41 11.09 -7.03 -0.48
C ASP A 41 10.55 -8.47 -0.54
N LYS A 42 10.72 -9.25 0.52
CA LYS A 42 10.14 -10.60 0.63
C LYS A 42 8.63 -10.60 0.80
N THR A 43 8.02 -9.50 1.23
CA THR A 43 6.57 -9.41 1.39
C THR A 43 5.91 -8.82 0.15
N GLU A 44 4.70 -9.28 -0.16
CA GLU A 44 3.95 -8.80 -1.32
C GLU A 44 3.68 -7.29 -1.26
N TRP A 45 3.27 -6.80 -0.09
CA TRP A 45 3.06 -5.37 0.15
C TRP A 45 4.35 -4.57 -0.01
N GLY A 46 5.48 -5.16 0.37
CA GLY A 46 6.77 -4.51 0.27
C GLY A 46 7.25 -4.32 -1.15
N LYS A 47 7.11 -5.35 -2.00
CA LYS A 47 7.37 -5.25 -3.44
C LYS A 47 6.53 -4.14 -4.08
N ILE A 48 5.24 -4.06 -3.73
CA ILE A 48 4.33 -3.03 -4.26
C ILE A 48 4.74 -1.63 -3.82
N MET A 49 5.06 -1.44 -2.52
CA MET A 49 5.49 -0.14 -1.99
C MET A 49 6.83 0.32 -2.59
N LEU A 50 7.80 -0.59 -2.69
CA LEU A 50 9.10 -0.33 -3.28
C LEU A 50 8.99 0.00 -4.77
N GLY A 51 8.22 -0.79 -5.53
CA GLY A 51 8.00 -0.56 -6.96
C GLY A 51 7.21 0.72 -7.27
N SER A 52 6.25 1.07 -6.41
CA SER A 52 5.50 2.34 -6.54
C SER A 52 6.26 3.54 -6.01
N ASN A 53 7.35 3.34 -5.27
CA ASN A 53 8.09 4.34 -4.50
C ASN A 53 7.18 5.16 -3.57
N ARG A 54 6.21 4.49 -2.92
CA ARG A 54 5.20 5.10 -2.04
C ARG A 54 5.28 4.48 -0.65
N LYS A 55 5.31 5.32 0.38
CA LYS A 55 5.33 4.88 1.80
C LYS A 55 3.96 4.44 2.31
N THR A 56 2.93 4.50 1.46
CA THR A 56 1.55 4.18 1.79
C THR A 56 0.99 3.14 0.84
N ILE A 57 0.25 2.19 1.39
CA ILE A 57 -0.50 1.17 0.63
C ILE A 57 -1.92 1.12 1.17
N ALA A 58 -2.88 0.95 0.26
CA ALA A 58 -4.29 0.74 0.61
C ALA A 58 -4.58 -0.75 0.52
N VAL A 59 -5.00 -1.35 1.63
CA VAL A 59 -5.20 -2.80 1.78
C VAL A 59 -6.50 -3.08 2.50
N CYS A 60 -7.17 -4.19 2.19
CA CYS A 60 -8.34 -4.59 2.98
C CYS A 60 -7.93 -5.01 4.40
N GLU A 61 -8.91 -5.09 5.31
CA GLU A 61 -8.68 -5.46 6.72
C GLU A 61 -7.94 -6.80 6.87
N SER A 62 -8.29 -7.80 6.05
CA SER A 62 -7.61 -9.11 6.08
C SER A 62 -6.13 -9.01 5.70
N CYS A 63 -5.80 -8.21 4.69
CA CYS A 63 -4.41 -7.98 4.28
C CYS A 63 -3.66 -7.13 5.30
N TYR A 64 -4.33 -6.13 5.88
CA TYR A 64 -3.77 -5.30 6.94
C TYR A 64 -3.36 -6.14 8.16
N THR A 65 -4.21 -7.06 8.60
CA THR A 65 -3.89 -7.98 9.70
C THR A 65 -2.66 -8.82 9.39
N LYS A 66 -2.57 -9.42 8.18
CA LYS A 66 -1.38 -10.18 7.75
C LYS A 66 -0.10 -9.35 7.76
N ILE A 67 -0.18 -8.07 7.35
CA ILE A 67 0.96 -7.15 7.37
C ILE A 67 1.40 -6.91 8.82
N LYS A 68 0.45 -6.63 9.71
CA LYS A 68 0.71 -6.37 11.13
C LYS A 68 1.29 -7.58 11.85
N GLU A 69 0.78 -8.77 11.58
CA GLU A 69 1.28 -10.02 12.17
C GLU A 69 2.72 -10.32 11.75
N LYS A 70 3.09 -10.03 10.49
CA LYS A 70 4.43 -10.28 9.96
C LYS A 70 5.50 -9.28 10.39
N ASP A 71 5.11 -8.12 10.92
CA ASP A 71 6.05 -7.14 11.50
C ASP A 71 6.55 -7.57 12.89
N HIS A 72 5.78 -8.40 13.60
CA HIS A 72 6.04 -8.81 14.98
C HIS A 72 6.83 -10.12 15.13
N GLU A 73 7.16 -10.78 14.03
CA GLU A 73 8.00 -11.99 14.00
C GLU A 73 9.45 -11.58 13.69
N LYS A 74 10.09 -10.95 14.67
CA LYS A 74 11.52 -10.61 14.67
C LYS A 74 12.27 -11.50 15.65
#